data_AF-A0A525IND0-F1
#
_entry.id   AF-A0A525IND0-F1
#
_cell.length_a   1.000
_cell.length_b   1.000
_cell.length_c   1.000
_cell.angle_alpha   90.00
_cell.angle_beta   90.00
_cell.angle_gamma   90.00
#
_symmetry.space_group_name_H-M   'P 1'
#
loop_
_entity.id
_entity.type
_entity.pdbx_description
1 polymer ?
#
loop_
_entity_poly.entity_id
_entity_poly.type
_entity_poly.pdbx_seq_one_letter_code
_entity_poly.pdbx_strand_id
1 'polypeptide(L)'
;MFAADVAGYSRLTGMDEEGTHVRLKEHLRVLIDPKIAAHRGHIVKNTGDGLLAEFNSVVDAMRCAVEVQGGMAERNSDVPPNNRIEFRIGINLGDVIQDNGDIFGDGVNIAARLEAIAEPGGICVSDDAHRQLRDKLDIVFDDAGEQNLKNIGRPVRVFRVRDRGATASQRPILALPDKPSIAVLPFQNLSTDQEQEYFADGVVEDITMALSLFRWLFVIARNSSFTYKGRPVDVKQVGRELGVRYVLEGSVRKAGNRIRIAGQLIDAETGAHLWADRFEGALEDMFDLQDHVTASVISAIAPKLQVEEVKRAKRKPTENLTAYDYYLRGLAKVRRWTMEANREALELFCKAIELDRGLASAYGMAAWCYVQRKARGWMIEPVHESAEATRLARRAVQLGGDDPIALSMGGYALAFVAQEFDDAAAFMDRGLAVSPNFAQAWTLSGWLRVWRGEPDLALEHVARAMRLSPLDPSMYGMHGAMAYAHFLANRCDVASSCAERAMRDNPTFLLAICISAASNALAGRLEPARKAIARALEFNPDLRPSNLKYLAPFRRAEDLATFAEGLRKAGLPE
;
A
#
# COMPACT_ATOMS: atom_id res chain seq x y z
N MET A 1 29.73 -18.50 -3.35
CA MET A 1 30.06 -17.98 -4.69
C MET A 1 29.19 -16.79 -5.04
N PHE A 2 29.82 -15.72 -5.54
CA PHE A 2 29.20 -14.50 -6.03
C PHE A 2 29.59 -14.34 -7.49
N ALA A 3 28.62 -14.33 -8.40
CA ALA A 3 28.82 -14.05 -9.82
C ALA A 3 28.06 -12.77 -10.18
N ALA A 4 28.67 -11.88 -10.95
CA ALA A 4 28.00 -10.69 -11.45
C ALA A 4 28.38 -10.36 -12.89
N ASP A 5 27.44 -9.84 -13.68
CA ASP A 5 27.69 -9.32 -15.02
C ASP A 5 26.91 -8.03 -15.27
N VAL A 6 27.24 -7.32 -16.36
CA VAL A 6 26.52 -6.13 -16.81
C VAL A 6 25.41 -6.51 -17.78
N ALA A 7 24.17 -6.22 -17.42
CA ALA A 7 23.00 -6.47 -18.26
C ALA A 7 23.11 -5.69 -19.59
N GLY A 8 23.07 -6.42 -20.70
CA GLY A 8 23.08 -5.82 -22.04
C GLY A 8 24.40 -5.13 -22.40
N TYR A 9 25.53 -5.58 -21.84
CA TYR A 9 26.86 -5.02 -22.10
C TYR A 9 27.17 -4.82 -23.59
N SER A 10 26.89 -5.83 -24.45
CA SER A 10 27.12 -5.73 -25.90
C SER A 10 26.34 -4.61 -26.58
N ARG A 11 25.17 -4.24 -26.06
CA ARG A 11 24.39 -3.09 -26.55
C ARG A 11 25.05 -1.78 -26.14
N LEU A 12 25.51 -1.68 -24.89
CA LEU A 12 26.18 -0.49 -24.36
C LEU A 12 27.50 -0.22 -25.10
N THR A 13 28.30 -1.26 -25.33
CA THR A 13 29.54 -1.15 -26.10
C THR A 13 29.28 -0.86 -27.58
N GLY A 14 28.19 -1.38 -28.15
CA GLY A 14 27.78 -1.05 -29.52
C GLY A 14 27.36 0.43 -29.71
N MET A 15 26.96 1.12 -28.64
CA MET A 15 26.62 2.55 -28.67
C MET A 15 27.81 3.46 -28.39
N ASP A 16 28.68 3.06 -27.45
CA ASP A 16 29.82 3.84 -26.96
C ASP A 16 30.82 2.89 -26.29
N GLU A 17 31.72 2.29 -27.08
CA GLU A 17 32.65 1.26 -26.62
C GLU A 17 33.64 1.80 -25.57
N GLU A 18 34.32 2.90 -25.90
CA GLU A 18 35.34 3.50 -25.04
C GLU A 18 34.72 4.08 -23.76
N GLY A 19 33.60 4.81 -23.87
CA GLY A 19 32.94 5.40 -22.71
C GLY A 19 32.29 4.35 -21.80
N THR A 20 31.74 3.26 -22.35
CA THR A 20 31.21 2.15 -21.53
C THR A 20 32.33 1.45 -20.77
N HIS A 21 33.48 1.20 -21.41
CA HIS A 21 34.62 0.55 -20.77
C HIS A 21 35.20 1.41 -19.63
N VAL A 22 35.33 2.73 -19.83
CA VAL A 22 35.81 3.66 -18.81
C VAL A 22 34.87 3.71 -17.61
N ARG A 23 33.56 3.86 -17.85
CA ARG A 23 32.54 3.89 -16.78
C ARG A 23 32.51 2.57 -16.00
N LEU A 24 32.57 1.43 -16.68
CA LEU A 24 32.62 0.12 -16.01
C LEU A 24 33.86 -0.02 -15.12
N LYS A 25 35.04 0.35 -15.61
CA LYS A 25 36.27 0.33 -14.81
C LYS A 25 36.19 1.25 -13.59
N GLU A 26 35.56 2.42 -13.73
CA GLU A 26 35.35 3.33 -12.61
C GLU A 26 34.42 2.72 -11.55
N HIS A 27 33.30 2.11 -11.95
CA HIS A 27 32.40 1.42 -11.03
C HIS A 27 33.09 0.25 -10.32
N LEU A 28 33.89 -0.53 -11.04
CA LEU A 28 34.68 -1.61 -10.46
C LEU A 28 35.63 -1.07 -9.38
N ARG A 29 36.44 -0.06 -9.72
CA ARG A 29 37.46 0.50 -8.82
C ARG A 29 36.89 1.22 -7.60
N VAL A 30 35.82 1.99 -7.78
CA VAL A 30 35.32 2.92 -6.75
C VAL A 30 34.24 2.30 -5.88
N LEU A 31 33.46 1.34 -6.41
CA LEU A 31 32.35 0.74 -5.70
C LEU A 31 32.56 -0.76 -5.47
N ILE A 32 32.82 -1.54 -6.51
CA ILE A 32 32.70 -3.00 -6.41
C ILE A 32 33.91 -3.62 -5.69
N ASP A 33 35.14 -3.31 -6.11
CA ASP A 33 36.35 -3.87 -5.48
C ASP A 33 36.44 -3.51 -3.98
N PRO A 34 36.18 -2.25 -3.56
CA PRO A 34 36.19 -1.90 -2.14
C PRO A 34 35.09 -2.62 -1.34
N LYS A 35 33.91 -2.83 -1.92
CA LYS A 35 32.80 -3.51 -1.24
C LYS A 35 33.04 -5.00 -1.11
N ILE A 36 33.61 -5.65 -2.12
CA ILE A 36 34.01 -7.05 -2.04
C ILE A 36 35.07 -7.23 -0.94
N ALA A 37 36.10 -6.38 -0.92
CA ALA A 37 37.15 -6.43 0.10
C ALA A 37 36.61 -6.17 1.53
N ALA A 38 35.74 -5.15 1.70
CA ALA A 38 35.15 -4.80 3.00
C ALA A 38 34.32 -5.95 3.61
N HIS A 39 33.67 -6.75 2.75
CA HIS A 39 32.91 -7.93 3.16
C HIS A 39 33.75 -9.22 3.07
N ARG A 40 35.08 -9.12 3.11
CA ARG A 40 36.02 -10.26 3.16
C ARG A 40 35.87 -11.22 1.97
N GLY A 41 35.41 -10.71 0.84
CA GLY A 41 35.40 -11.43 -0.42
C GLY A 41 36.73 -11.31 -1.16
N HIS A 42 37.01 -12.29 -2.00
CA HIS A 42 38.16 -12.30 -2.89
C HIS A 42 37.69 -12.44 -4.34
N ILE A 43 38.11 -11.52 -5.21
CA ILE A 43 37.80 -11.60 -6.64
C ILE A 43 38.73 -12.64 -7.24
N VAL A 44 38.15 -13.71 -7.78
CA VAL A 44 38.91 -14.81 -8.40
C VAL A 44 39.15 -14.52 -9.87
N LYS A 45 38.17 -13.91 -10.55
CA LYS A 45 38.27 -13.63 -11.98
C LYS A 45 37.42 -12.43 -12.40
N ASN A 46 37.98 -11.61 -13.30
CA ASN A 46 37.23 -10.62 -14.06
C ASN A 46 37.02 -11.15 -15.48
N THR A 47 35.78 -11.16 -15.93
CA THR A 47 35.36 -11.65 -17.25
C THR A 47 34.80 -10.49 -18.05
N GLY A 48 35.62 -9.53 -18.50
CA GLY A 48 35.20 -8.43 -19.39
C GLY A 48 34.05 -7.56 -18.87
N ASP A 49 32.82 -8.04 -19.05
CA ASP A 49 31.55 -7.48 -18.59
C ASP A 49 31.06 -8.02 -17.23
N GLY A 50 31.80 -8.94 -16.61
CA GLY A 50 31.45 -9.52 -15.32
C GLY A 50 32.63 -9.85 -14.42
N LEU A 51 32.32 -10.41 -13.25
CA LEU A 51 33.28 -10.86 -12.26
C LEU A 51 32.76 -12.06 -11.48
N LEU A 52 33.71 -12.83 -10.94
CA LEU A 52 33.46 -13.92 -10.03
C LEU A 52 34.27 -13.71 -8.75
N ALA A 53 33.58 -13.77 -7.60
CA ALA A 53 34.18 -13.61 -6.29
C ALA A 53 33.76 -14.74 -5.34
N GLU A 54 34.71 -15.13 -4.49
CA GLU A 54 34.49 -16.09 -3.41
C GLU A 54 34.38 -15.36 -2.06
N PHE A 55 33.58 -15.92 -1.18
CA PHE A 55 33.35 -15.40 0.17
C PHE A 55 33.32 -16.59 1.13
N ASN A 56 33.96 -16.44 2.28
CA ASN A 56 33.93 -17.43 3.36
C ASN A 56 32.57 -17.51 4.07
N SER A 57 31.66 -16.58 3.76
CA SER A 57 30.32 -16.48 4.36
C SER A 57 29.31 -16.06 3.30
N VAL A 58 28.23 -16.82 3.15
CA VAL A 58 27.12 -16.46 2.26
C VAL A 58 26.40 -15.19 2.74
N VAL A 59 26.43 -14.90 4.04
CA VAL A 59 25.89 -13.66 4.63
C VAL A 59 26.70 -12.46 4.16
N ASP A 60 28.03 -12.59 4.12
CA ASP A 60 28.92 -11.51 3.67
C ASP A 60 28.77 -11.27 2.15
N ALA A 61 28.69 -12.35 1.36
CA ALA A 61 28.39 -12.26 -0.07
C ALA A 61 27.05 -11.54 -0.32
N MET A 62 26.03 -11.84 0.49
CA MET A 62 24.71 -11.25 0.37
C MET A 62 24.69 -9.76 0.75
N ARG A 63 25.35 -9.38 1.84
CA ARG A 63 25.50 -7.96 2.23
C ARG A 63 26.26 -7.17 1.17
N CYS A 64 27.35 -7.73 0.67
CA CYS A 64 28.10 -7.15 -0.44
C CYS A 64 27.22 -6.92 -1.66
N ALA A 65 26.43 -7.93 -2.07
CA ALA A 65 25.53 -7.82 -3.22
C ALA A 65 24.50 -6.69 -3.08
N VAL A 66 23.87 -6.57 -1.91
CA VAL A 66 22.89 -5.51 -1.63
C VAL A 66 23.55 -4.14 -1.69
N GLU A 67 24.72 -3.98 -1.07
CA GLU A 67 25.44 -2.69 -1.08
C GLU A 67 25.95 -2.32 -2.48
N VAL A 68 26.36 -3.30 -3.29
CA VAL A 68 26.75 -3.09 -4.69
C VAL A 68 25.54 -2.65 -5.52
N GLN A 69 24.40 -3.33 -5.40
CA GLN A 69 23.19 -2.93 -6.14
C GLN A 69 22.68 -1.55 -5.69
N GLY A 70 22.66 -1.27 -4.39
CA GLY A 70 22.29 0.05 -3.86
C GLY A 70 23.21 1.16 -4.36
N GLY A 71 24.53 0.96 -4.30
CA GLY A 71 25.50 1.95 -4.79
C GLY A 71 25.45 2.14 -6.31
N MET A 72 25.11 1.11 -7.08
CA MET A 72 24.90 1.23 -8.53
C MET A 72 23.60 1.95 -8.87
N ALA A 73 22.52 1.69 -8.12
CA ALA A 73 21.26 2.41 -8.28
C ALA A 73 21.43 3.92 -8.02
N GLU A 74 22.16 4.30 -6.97
CA GLU A 74 22.49 5.70 -6.68
C GLU A 74 23.27 6.35 -7.83
N ARG A 75 24.29 5.67 -8.37
CA ARG A 75 25.11 6.19 -9.46
C ARG A 75 24.37 6.28 -10.80
N ASN A 76 23.38 5.42 -11.02
CA ASN A 76 22.54 5.44 -12.21
C ASN A 76 21.36 6.42 -12.13
N SER A 77 21.14 7.07 -10.98
CA SER A 77 19.98 7.94 -10.75
C SER A 77 19.90 9.10 -11.77
N ASP A 78 21.03 9.74 -12.06
CA ASP A 78 21.15 10.85 -13.01
C ASP A 78 21.60 10.42 -14.42
N VAL A 79 21.70 9.11 -14.67
CA VAL A 79 22.14 8.56 -15.97
C VAL A 79 20.91 8.17 -16.81
N PRO A 80 20.84 8.59 -18.10
CA PRO A 80 19.76 8.20 -19.00
C PRO A 80 19.62 6.67 -19.10
N PRO A 81 18.39 6.10 -19.13
CA PRO A 81 18.17 4.65 -19.09
C PRO A 81 19.00 3.84 -20.10
N ASN A 82 19.19 4.36 -21.31
CA ASN A 82 19.92 3.66 -22.37
C ASN A 82 21.43 3.55 -22.11
N ASN A 83 21.97 4.35 -21.16
CA ASN A 83 23.39 4.46 -20.83
C ASN A 83 23.73 3.91 -19.43
N ARG A 84 22.74 3.40 -18.69
CA ARG A 84 22.94 2.84 -17.35
C ARG A 84 23.74 1.54 -17.40
N ILE A 85 24.61 1.36 -16.43
CA ILE A 85 25.31 0.09 -16.19
C ILE A 85 24.59 -0.60 -15.04
N GLU A 86 23.86 -1.67 -15.33
CA GLU A 86 23.08 -2.40 -14.34
C GLU A 86 23.65 -3.80 -14.18
N PHE A 87 24.05 -4.14 -12.95
CA PHE A 87 24.60 -5.46 -12.67
C PHE A 87 23.49 -6.47 -12.41
N ARG A 88 23.70 -7.71 -12.84
CA ARG A 88 22.94 -8.87 -12.41
C ARG A 88 23.82 -9.69 -11.51
N ILE A 89 23.28 -10.19 -10.39
CA ILE A 89 24.08 -10.91 -9.39
C ILE A 89 23.45 -12.27 -9.09
N GLY A 90 24.27 -13.31 -9.05
CA GLY A 90 23.91 -14.65 -8.66
C GLY A 90 24.73 -15.11 -7.44
N ILE A 91 24.05 -15.59 -6.40
CA ILE A 91 24.70 -16.10 -5.19
C ILE A 91 24.33 -17.56 -4.97
N ASN A 92 25.35 -18.41 -4.84
CA ASN A 92 25.17 -19.80 -4.49
C ASN A 92 26.11 -20.22 -3.36
N LEU A 93 25.62 -21.11 -2.50
CA LEU A 93 26.42 -21.84 -1.53
C LEU A 93 26.74 -23.23 -2.11
N GLY A 94 28.03 -23.58 -2.18
CA GLY A 94 28.46 -24.89 -2.67
C GLY A 94 29.98 -25.00 -2.72
N ASP A 95 30.47 -26.22 -2.84
CA ASP A 95 31.89 -26.51 -2.87
C ASP A 95 32.53 -26.03 -4.18
N VAL A 96 33.78 -25.62 -4.07
CA VAL A 96 34.62 -25.18 -5.20
C VAL A 96 35.96 -25.89 -5.16
N ILE A 97 36.48 -26.18 -6.35
CA ILE A 97 37.82 -26.74 -6.55
C ILE A 97 38.70 -25.59 -6.99
N GLN A 98 39.75 -25.32 -6.22
CA GLN A 98 40.75 -24.31 -6.55
C GLN A 98 41.88 -24.95 -7.34
N ASP A 99 42.18 -24.44 -8.52
CA ASP A 99 43.30 -24.89 -9.36
C ASP A 99 43.98 -23.69 -10.02
N ASN A 100 45.30 -23.57 -9.82
CA ASN A 100 46.15 -22.52 -10.40
C ASN A 100 45.62 -21.07 -10.26
N GLY A 101 44.93 -20.76 -9.16
CA GLY A 101 44.36 -19.43 -8.90
C GLY A 101 43.02 -19.16 -9.59
N ASP A 102 42.42 -20.15 -10.25
CA ASP A 102 41.03 -20.12 -10.73
C ASP A 102 40.17 -21.09 -9.91
N ILE A 103 38.84 -20.99 -10.02
CA ILE A 103 37.89 -21.85 -9.29
C ILE A 103 36.92 -22.54 -10.24
N PHE A 104 36.70 -23.82 -9.97
CA PHE A 104 35.85 -24.69 -10.77
C PHE A 104 34.87 -25.45 -9.88
N GLY A 105 33.78 -25.93 -10.47
CA GLY A 105 32.82 -26.81 -9.81
C GLY A 105 31.39 -26.35 -9.96
N ASP A 106 30.48 -27.23 -9.54
CA ASP A 106 29.03 -27.01 -9.64
C ASP A 106 28.58 -25.76 -8.88
N GLY A 107 29.26 -25.43 -7.78
CA GLY A 107 28.99 -24.22 -6.99
C GLY A 107 29.16 -22.92 -7.78
N VAL A 108 30.18 -22.86 -8.64
CA VAL A 108 30.47 -21.72 -9.53
C VAL A 108 29.49 -21.67 -10.69
N ASN A 109 29.21 -22.82 -11.31
CA ASN A 109 28.28 -22.93 -12.42
C ASN A 109 26.88 -22.48 -12.02
N ILE A 110 26.38 -22.92 -10.85
CA ILE A 110 25.05 -22.51 -10.37
C ILE A 110 25.02 -20.99 -10.11
N ALA A 111 26.05 -20.40 -9.48
CA ALA A 111 26.10 -18.95 -9.25
C ALA A 111 26.01 -18.15 -10.57
N ALA A 112 26.77 -18.53 -11.59
CA ALA A 112 26.72 -17.89 -12.90
C ALA A 112 25.36 -18.07 -13.61
N ARG A 113 24.69 -19.22 -13.42
CA ARG A 113 23.35 -19.43 -13.99
C ARG A 113 22.26 -18.67 -13.25
N LEU A 114 22.42 -18.45 -11.95
CA LEU A 114 21.53 -17.58 -11.17
C LEU A 114 21.68 -16.12 -11.58
N GLU A 115 22.91 -15.65 -11.82
CA GLU A 115 23.18 -14.32 -12.38
C GLU A 115 22.47 -14.15 -13.73
N ALA A 116 22.60 -15.11 -14.64
CA ALA A 116 22.03 -15.01 -15.99
C ALA A 116 20.50 -14.87 -16.03
N ILE A 117 19.79 -15.35 -14.99
CA ILE A 117 18.33 -15.25 -14.87
C ILE A 117 17.86 -14.11 -13.96
N ALA A 118 18.79 -13.38 -13.34
CA ALA A 118 18.46 -12.20 -12.56
C ALA A 118 18.02 -11.05 -13.50
N GLU A 119 17.11 -10.22 -13.02
CA GLU A 119 16.72 -8.99 -13.71
C GLU A 119 17.86 -7.95 -13.58
N PRO A 120 17.98 -6.96 -14.50
CA PRO A 120 18.94 -5.87 -14.35
C PRO A 120 18.78 -5.17 -12.99
N GLY A 121 19.88 -5.01 -12.24
CA GLY A 121 19.85 -4.50 -10.86
C GLY A 121 19.37 -5.52 -9.81
N GLY A 122 19.10 -6.75 -10.21
CA GLY A 122 18.57 -7.82 -9.36
C GLY A 122 19.63 -8.74 -8.78
N ILE A 123 19.24 -9.48 -7.74
CA ILE A 123 20.04 -10.54 -7.12
C ILE A 123 19.19 -11.82 -7.06
N CYS A 124 19.73 -12.92 -7.59
CA CYS A 124 19.14 -14.26 -7.50
C CYS A 124 19.99 -15.14 -6.58
N VAL A 125 19.34 -15.91 -5.71
CA VAL A 125 20.00 -16.82 -4.77
C VAL A 125 19.43 -18.23 -4.88
N SER A 126 20.27 -19.25 -4.67
CA SER A 126 19.81 -20.64 -4.58
C SER A 126 19.08 -20.93 -3.25
N ASP A 127 18.31 -22.02 -3.21
CA ASP A 127 17.69 -22.51 -1.96
C ASP A 127 18.70 -22.74 -0.83
N ASP A 128 19.86 -23.32 -1.13
CA ASP A 128 20.90 -23.56 -0.12
C ASP A 128 21.45 -22.26 0.48
N ALA A 129 21.63 -21.22 -0.35
CA ALA A 129 22.00 -19.89 0.12
C ALA A 129 20.85 -19.26 0.92
N HIS A 130 19.62 -19.29 0.41
CA HIS A 130 18.44 -18.72 1.05
C HIS A 130 18.21 -19.29 2.46
N ARG A 131 18.33 -20.61 2.65
CA ARG A 131 18.18 -21.26 3.97
C ARG A 131 19.13 -20.70 5.02
N GLN A 132 20.35 -20.33 4.63
CA GLN A 132 21.31 -19.73 5.55
C GLN A 132 21.07 -18.24 5.81
N LEU A 133 20.36 -17.55 4.91
CA LEU A 133 20.16 -16.10 4.94
C LEU A 133 18.84 -15.69 5.62
N ARG A 134 17.77 -16.47 5.46
CA ARG A 134 16.39 -16.11 5.82
C ARG A 134 16.21 -15.69 7.29
N ASP A 135 17.03 -16.23 8.19
CA ASP A 135 16.94 -15.99 9.64
C ASP A 135 18.04 -15.03 10.14
N LYS A 136 18.91 -14.52 9.25
CA LYS A 136 20.11 -13.76 9.60
C LYS A 136 20.15 -12.34 9.03
N LEU A 137 19.34 -12.04 8.02
CA LEU A 137 19.28 -10.74 7.36
C LEU A 137 17.83 -10.28 7.19
N ASP A 138 17.54 -9.00 7.42
CA ASP A 138 16.23 -8.37 7.16
C ASP A 138 16.07 -8.07 5.66
N ILE A 139 16.03 -9.13 4.85
CA ILE A 139 15.90 -9.08 3.39
C ILE A 139 14.66 -9.86 2.98
N VAL A 140 13.85 -9.28 2.09
CA VAL A 140 12.67 -9.95 1.55
C VAL A 140 13.06 -10.78 0.33
N PHE A 141 12.73 -12.07 0.38
CA PHE A 141 12.93 -13.00 -0.73
C PHE A 141 11.60 -13.30 -1.41
N ASP A 142 11.60 -13.26 -2.74
CA ASP A 142 10.50 -13.67 -3.60
C ASP A 142 10.82 -15.03 -4.20
N ASP A 143 9.98 -16.03 -3.95
CA ASP A 143 10.21 -17.40 -4.41
C ASP A 143 9.87 -17.51 -5.89
N ALA A 144 10.90 -17.72 -6.72
CA ALA A 144 10.77 -17.86 -8.17
C ALA A 144 10.54 -19.33 -8.60
N GLY A 145 10.32 -20.24 -7.65
CA GLY A 145 10.08 -21.65 -7.89
C GLY A 145 11.31 -22.40 -8.39
N GLU A 146 11.09 -23.62 -8.85
CA GLU A 146 12.14 -24.46 -9.45
C GLU A 146 12.46 -24.01 -10.88
N GLN A 147 13.74 -23.74 -11.13
CA GLN A 147 14.27 -23.32 -12.42
C GLN A 147 15.18 -24.39 -13.00
N ASN A 148 14.98 -24.72 -14.27
CA ASN A 148 15.87 -25.60 -15.02
C ASN A 148 17.05 -24.78 -15.55
N LEU A 149 18.16 -24.82 -14.82
CA LEU A 149 19.39 -24.10 -15.20
C LEU A 149 20.15 -24.87 -16.28
N LYS A 150 20.64 -24.16 -17.29
CA LYS A 150 21.39 -24.76 -18.41
C LYS A 150 22.57 -25.59 -17.90
N ASN A 151 22.65 -26.85 -18.31
CA ASN A 151 23.69 -27.83 -17.96
C ASN A 151 23.76 -28.20 -16.47
N ILE A 152 22.67 -28.01 -15.71
CA ILE A 152 22.52 -28.54 -14.35
C ILE A 152 21.49 -29.66 -14.39
N GLY A 153 21.88 -30.88 -13.98
CA GLY A 153 21.05 -32.08 -14.11
C GLY A 153 19.79 -32.13 -13.24
N ARG A 154 19.64 -31.19 -12.29
CA ARG A 154 18.48 -31.08 -11.39
C ARG A 154 17.90 -29.65 -11.41
N PRO A 155 16.58 -29.48 -11.27
CA PRO A 155 15.99 -28.17 -11.05
C PRO A 155 16.56 -27.54 -9.76
N VAL A 156 16.83 -26.23 -9.81
CA VAL A 156 17.29 -25.46 -8.65
C VAL A 156 16.19 -24.49 -8.27
N ARG A 157 15.72 -24.52 -7.03
CA ARG A 157 14.77 -23.53 -6.54
C ARG A 157 15.49 -22.19 -6.31
N VAL A 158 14.92 -21.13 -6.88
CA VAL A 158 15.54 -19.81 -6.94
C VAL A 158 14.72 -18.82 -6.15
N PHE A 159 15.41 -17.97 -5.39
CA PHE A 159 14.81 -16.86 -4.68
C PHE A 159 15.39 -15.55 -5.22
N ARG A 160 14.51 -14.59 -5.53
CA ARG A 160 14.89 -13.24 -5.94
C ARG A 160 14.91 -12.34 -4.72
N VAL A 161 15.95 -11.53 -4.60
CA VAL A 161 16.06 -10.57 -3.51
C VAL A 161 15.30 -9.32 -3.90
N ARG A 162 14.32 -8.94 -3.09
CA ARG A 162 13.71 -7.62 -3.15
C ARG A 162 14.46 -6.73 -2.16
N ASP A 163 15.32 -5.89 -2.71
CA ASP A 163 15.90 -4.81 -1.91
C ASP A 163 14.79 -3.80 -1.58
N ARG A 164 14.68 -3.44 -0.29
CA ARG A 164 13.88 -2.28 0.12
C ARG A 164 14.51 -0.96 -0.37
N GLY A 165 15.77 -0.98 -0.83
CA GLY A 165 16.52 0.16 -1.37
C GLY A 165 16.53 0.30 -2.90
N ALA A 166 16.68 -0.77 -3.70
CA ALA A 166 16.80 -0.70 -5.16
C ALA A 166 15.47 -0.50 -5.93
N THR A 167 14.37 -0.25 -5.22
CA THR A 167 13.16 0.39 -5.77
C THR A 167 12.79 1.66 -5.02
N ALA A 168 13.79 2.48 -4.71
CA ALA A 168 13.65 3.87 -5.07
C ALA A 168 13.92 4.00 -6.60
N SER A 169 13.11 3.39 -7.49
CA SER A 169 12.12 4.23 -8.18
C SER A 169 11.90 5.46 -7.31
N GLN A 170 12.59 6.58 -7.59
CA GLN A 170 12.22 7.87 -7.00
C GLN A 170 10.71 7.91 -7.12
N ARG A 171 10.01 7.60 -6.02
CA ARG A 171 8.56 7.70 -6.01
C ARG A 171 8.37 9.15 -6.40
N PRO A 172 7.65 9.41 -7.51
CA PRO A 172 7.61 10.74 -8.10
C PRO A 172 7.39 11.71 -6.95
N ILE A 173 8.34 12.64 -6.77
CA ILE A 173 8.29 13.60 -5.67
C ILE A 173 6.92 14.23 -5.76
N LEU A 174 6.07 13.94 -4.76
CA LEU A 174 4.71 14.45 -4.80
C LEU A 174 4.81 15.95 -4.57
N ALA A 175 4.32 16.72 -5.55
CA ALA A 175 4.27 18.16 -5.42
C ALA A 175 3.50 18.54 -4.15
N LEU A 176 4.02 19.53 -3.43
CA LEU A 176 3.30 20.11 -2.30
C LEU A 176 1.97 20.68 -2.81
N PRO A 177 0.86 20.48 -2.07
CA PRO A 177 -0.40 21.15 -2.38
C PRO A 177 -0.24 22.66 -2.24
N ASP A 178 -1.09 23.44 -2.93
CA ASP A 178 -1.17 24.90 -2.77
C ASP A 178 -1.61 25.33 -1.35
N LYS A 179 -2.11 24.37 -0.57
CA LYS A 179 -2.58 24.54 0.81
C LYS A 179 -1.51 24.06 1.80
N PRO A 180 -1.48 24.60 3.04
CA PRO A 180 -0.76 23.97 4.14
C PRO A 180 -1.08 22.49 4.19
N SER A 181 -0.06 21.65 4.38
CA SER A 181 -0.19 20.19 4.27
C SER A 181 0.51 19.48 5.41
N ILE A 182 -0.16 18.49 6.00
CA ILE A 182 0.32 17.77 7.17
C ILE A 182 0.15 16.25 7.00
N ALA A 183 1.12 15.49 7.50
CA ALA A 183 0.95 14.08 7.84
C ALA A 183 1.11 13.89 9.35
N VAL A 184 0.22 13.09 9.97
CA VAL A 184 0.38 12.65 11.35
C VAL A 184 0.94 11.24 11.34
N LEU A 185 2.17 11.07 11.84
CA LEU A 185 2.84 9.78 11.94
C LEU A 185 2.30 8.98 13.13
N PRO A 186 2.46 7.64 13.13
CA PRO A 186 2.17 6.81 14.28
C PRO A 186 2.97 7.29 15.50
N PHE A 187 2.28 7.55 16.61
CA PHE A 187 2.91 7.94 17.85
C PHE A 187 3.53 6.71 18.52
N GLN A 188 4.69 6.91 19.16
CA GLN A 188 5.32 5.85 19.94
C GLN A 188 4.46 5.54 21.18
N ASN A 189 4.12 4.27 21.38
CA ASN A 189 3.48 3.81 22.60
C ASN A 189 4.55 3.64 23.70
N LEU A 190 4.51 4.50 24.71
CA LEU A 190 5.43 4.47 25.85
C LEU A 190 4.75 3.91 27.11
N SER A 191 3.65 3.17 26.94
CA SER A 191 2.93 2.45 28.00
C SER A 191 3.62 1.12 28.29
N THR A 192 3.44 0.59 29.52
CA THR A 192 4.04 -0.69 29.93
C THR A 192 3.34 -1.91 29.34
N ASP A 193 2.13 -1.73 28.81
CA ASP A 193 1.27 -2.78 28.29
C ASP A 193 1.16 -2.68 26.77
N GLN A 194 1.75 -3.66 26.06
CA GLN A 194 1.68 -3.76 24.60
C GLN A 194 0.26 -4.01 24.09
N GLU A 195 -0.67 -4.51 24.92
CA GLU A 195 -2.07 -4.66 24.53
C GLU A 195 -2.74 -3.30 24.28
N GLN A 196 -2.12 -2.20 24.71
CA GLN A 196 -2.63 -0.84 24.53
C GLN A 196 -2.15 -0.16 23.25
N GLU A 197 -1.48 -0.89 22.35
CA GLU A 197 -1.03 -0.35 21.06
C GLU A 197 -2.20 0.22 20.24
N TYR A 198 -3.39 -0.40 20.32
CA TYR A 198 -4.58 0.11 19.64
C TYR A 198 -5.01 1.48 20.17
N PHE A 199 -4.72 1.80 21.43
CA PHE A 199 -5.08 3.07 22.04
C PHE A 199 -4.25 4.20 21.43
N ALA A 200 -2.93 4.04 21.37
CA ALA A 200 -2.04 5.01 20.72
C ALA A 200 -2.43 5.22 19.24
N ASP A 201 -2.72 4.13 18.53
CA ASP A 201 -3.19 4.18 17.14
C ASP A 201 -4.54 4.90 16.99
N GLY A 202 -5.44 4.71 17.95
CA GLY A 202 -6.74 5.38 18.03
C GLY A 202 -6.59 6.88 18.23
N VAL A 203 -5.71 7.31 19.16
CA VAL A 203 -5.43 8.74 19.40
C VAL A 203 -4.92 9.42 18.12
N VAL A 204 -3.97 8.80 17.41
CA VAL A 204 -3.41 9.35 16.17
C VAL A 204 -4.46 9.43 15.07
N GLU A 205 -5.30 8.41 14.96
CA GLU A 205 -6.41 8.41 14.00
C GLU A 205 -7.39 9.54 14.28
N ASP A 206 -7.75 9.75 15.53
CA ASP A 206 -8.69 10.77 15.94
C ASP A 206 -8.13 12.18 15.75
N ILE A 207 -6.83 12.40 16.02
CA ILE A 207 -6.15 13.65 15.65
C ILE A 207 -6.18 13.85 14.13
N THR A 208 -5.87 12.80 13.35
CA THR A 208 -5.91 12.88 11.87
C THR A 208 -7.31 13.20 11.36
N MET A 209 -8.35 12.62 11.97
CA MET A 209 -9.74 12.88 11.62
C MET A 209 -10.19 14.28 12.01
N ALA A 210 -9.80 14.78 13.19
CA ALA A 210 -10.09 16.15 13.61
C ALA A 210 -9.42 17.17 12.68
N LEU A 211 -8.15 16.96 12.31
CA LEU A 211 -7.45 17.78 11.33
C LEU A 211 -8.09 17.71 9.93
N SER A 212 -8.70 16.59 9.57
CA SER A 212 -9.31 16.38 8.25
C SER A 212 -10.54 17.26 7.99
N LEU A 213 -11.17 17.79 9.04
CA LEU A 213 -12.32 18.70 8.97
C LEU A 213 -11.95 20.11 8.46
N PHE A 214 -10.67 20.49 8.54
CA PHE A 214 -10.21 21.82 8.12
C PHE A 214 -10.00 21.87 6.60
N ARG A 215 -10.89 22.58 5.88
CA ARG A 215 -10.90 22.62 4.40
C ARG A 215 -9.69 23.33 3.78
N TRP A 216 -9.07 24.24 4.53
CA TRP A 216 -7.85 24.95 4.11
C TRP A 216 -6.58 24.12 4.36
N LEU A 217 -6.67 23.03 5.12
CA LEU A 217 -5.56 22.13 5.42
C LEU A 217 -5.66 20.88 4.53
N PHE A 218 -4.54 20.46 3.97
CA PHE A 218 -4.42 19.19 3.29
C PHE A 218 -3.84 18.14 4.25
N VAL A 219 -4.57 17.06 4.52
CA VAL A 219 -4.18 16.06 5.52
C VAL A 219 -3.96 14.71 4.86
N ILE A 220 -2.79 14.11 5.08
CA ILE A 220 -2.51 12.75 4.64
C ILE A 220 -3.25 11.76 5.52
N ALA A 221 -3.92 10.82 4.87
CA ALA A 221 -4.67 9.78 5.53
C ALA A 221 -3.77 8.83 6.32
N ARG A 222 -4.34 8.36 7.44
CA ARG A 222 -3.75 7.39 8.35
C ARG A 222 -3.07 6.22 7.63
N ASN A 223 -3.72 5.62 6.64
CA ASN A 223 -3.21 4.42 5.97
C ASN A 223 -1.82 4.63 5.35
N SER A 224 -1.55 5.81 4.79
CA SER A 224 -0.24 6.14 4.24
C SER A 224 0.79 6.44 5.33
N SER A 225 0.41 7.24 6.34
CA SER A 225 1.30 7.53 7.48
C SER A 225 1.67 6.28 8.27
N PHE A 226 0.77 5.31 8.37
CA PHE A 226 1.00 4.08 9.14
C PHE A 226 1.93 3.09 8.45
N THR A 227 2.26 3.29 7.17
CA THR A 227 3.37 2.56 6.53
C THR A 227 4.72 2.86 7.20
N TYR A 228 4.80 3.96 7.96
CA TYR A 228 5.98 4.35 8.74
C TYR A 228 6.02 3.77 10.16
N LYS A 229 5.02 3.00 10.58
CA LYS A 229 4.98 2.44 11.92
C LYS A 229 6.13 1.44 12.15
N GLY A 230 6.83 1.57 13.28
CA GLY A 230 7.87 0.63 13.70
C GLY A 230 9.19 0.73 12.93
N ARG A 231 9.37 1.74 12.07
CA ARG A 231 10.65 2.01 11.40
C ARG A 231 11.27 3.33 11.85
N PRO A 232 12.61 3.47 11.86
CA PRO A 232 13.26 4.77 11.90
C PRO A 232 12.87 5.56 10.65
N VAL A 233 12.55 6.85 10.81
CA VAL A 233 12.12 7.70 9.71
C VAL A 233 12.86 9.01 9.69
N ASP A 234 13.32 9.41 8.50
CA ASP A 234 13.73 10.79 8.23
C ASP A 234 12.48 11.58 7.83
N VAL A 235 12.14 12.59 8.62
CA VAL A 235 10.98 13.47 8.38
C VAL A 235 11.05 14.13 7.00
N LYS A 236 12.25 14.42 6.48
CA LYS A 236 12.41 14.99 5.14
C LYS A 236 12.02 13.99 4.04
N GLN A 237 12.37 12.72 4.24
CA GLN A 237 11.93 11.65 3.35
C GLN A 237 10.41 11.48 3.41
N VAL A 238 9.82 11.48 4.60
CA VAL A 238 8.35 11.42 4.78
C VAL A 238 7.67 12.57 4.03
N GLY A 239 8.17 13.80 4.17
CA GLY A 239 7.64 14.97 3.46
C GLY A 239 7.65 14.82 1.95
N ARG A 240 8.74 14.29 1.38
CA ARG A 240 8.85 14.03 -0.08
C ARG A 240 7.94 12.91 -0.57
N GLU A 241 7.90 11.80 0.16
CA GLU A 241 7.13 10.60 -0.22
C GLU A 241 5.62 10.81 -0.10
N LEU A 242 5.17 11.58 0.90
CA LEU A 242 3.75 11.90 1.11
C LEU A 242 3.34 13.23 0.44
N GLY A 243 4.31 14.04 0.02
CA GLY A 243 4.09 15.36 -0.55
C GLY A 243 3.43 16.31 0.44
N VAL A 244 4.03 16.47 1.63
CA VAL A 244 3.53 17.36 2.69
C VAL A 244 4.60 18.28 3.23
N ARG A 245 4.19 19.46 3.69
CA ARG A 245 5.06 20.46 4.29
C ARG A 245 5.37 20.16 5.74
N TYR A 246 4.39 19.68 6.49
CA TYR A 246 4.49 19.46 7.92
C TYR A 246 4.32 18.00 8.27
N VAL A 247 5.05 17.55 9.29
CA VAL A 247 4.89 16.22 9.86
C VAL A 247 4.70 16.37 11.36
N LEU A 248 3.63 15.76 11.88
CA LEU A 248 3.35 15.65 13.30
C LEU A 248 3.76 14.25 13.76
N GLU A 249 4.68 14.18 14.71
CA GLU A 249 5.08 12.94 15.37
C GLU A 249 5.04 13.11 16.88
N GLY A 250 5.08 11.99 17.62
CA GLY A 250 4.84 12.06 19.05
C GLY A 250 4.86 10.73 19.77
N SER A 251 4.36 10.76 21.01
CA SER A 251 4.22 9.58 21.85
C SER A 251 2.95 9.64 22.69
N VAL A 252 2.41 8.47 23.01
CA VAL A 252 1.29 8.30 23.94
C VAL A 252 1.74 7.38 25.07
N ARG A 253 1.44 7.78 26.31
CA ARG A 253 1.61 6.93 27.49
C ARG A 253 0.31 6.90 28.28
N LYS A 254 -0.22 5.70 28.50
CA LYS A 254 -1.34 5.45 29.40
C LYS A 254 -0.84 4.68 30.62
N ALA A 255 -1.13 5.20 31.81
CA ALA A 255 -0.75 4.60 33.08
C ALA A 255 -1.95 4.67 34.04
N GLY A 256 -2.69 3.56 34.17
CA GLY A 256 -3.94 3.53 34.91
C GLY A 256 -4.95 4.54 34.34
N ASN A 257 -5.40 5.48 35.18
CA ASN A 257 -6.35 6.54 34.80
C ASN A 257 -5.67 7.81 34.26
N ARG A 258 -4.35 7.83 34.03
CA ARG A 258 -3.63 9.02 33.54
C ARG A 258 -3.13 8.79 32.12
N ILE A 259 -3.30 9.81 31.29
CA ILE A 259 -2.78 9.85 29.92
C ILE A 259 -1.78 10.98 29.80
N ARG A 260 -0.73 10.73 29.04
CA ARG A 260 0.20 11.73 28.55
C ARG A 260 0.36 11.60 27.05
N ILE A 261 0.11 12.69 26.33
CA ILE A 261 0.34 12.83 24.90
C ILE A 261 1.44 13.86 24.72
N ALA A 262 2.52 13.52 24.01
CA ALA A 262 3.53 14.47 23.59
C ALA A 262 3.54 14.51 22.07
N GLY A 263 3.61 15.70 21.50
CA GLY A 263 3.62 15.90 20.05
C GLY A 263 4.62 16.98 19.65
N GLN A 264 5.16 16.84 18.45
CA GLN A 264 6.01 17.84 17.82
C GLN A 264 5.68 17.98 16.35
N LEU A 265 5.65 19.24 15.89
CA LEU A 265 5.39 19.62 14.52
C LEU A 265 6.70 20.03 13.86
N ILE A 266 7.04 19.35 12.77
CA ILE A 266 8.31 19.50 12.09
C ILE A 266 8.04 19.97 10.66
N ASP A 267 8.80 20.95 10.19
CA ASP A 267 8.87 21.36 8.79
C ASP A 267 9.68 20.32 8.00
N ALA A 268 9.03 19.60 7.10
CA ALA A 268 9.64 18.48 6.38
C ALA A 268 10.59 18.90 5.25
N GLU A 269 10.62 20.18 4.86
CA GLU A 269 11.60 20.68 3.90
C GLU A 269 12.94 20.96 4.61
N THR A 270 12.86 21.70 5.71
CA THR A 270 14.05 22.21 6.42
C THR A 270 14.53 21.26 7.51
N GLY A 271 13.63 20.49 8.11
CA GLY A 271 13.85 19.70 9.32
C GLY A 271 13.68 20.51 10.62
N ALA A 272 13.20 21.75 10.55
CA ALA A 272 13.03 22.60 11.73
C ALA A 272 11.85 22.14 12.60
N HIS A 273 12.06 22.06 13.91
CA HIS A 273 10.99 21.85 14.89
C HIS A 273 10.26 23.17 15.11
N LEU A 274 9.00 23.25 14.65
CA LEU A 274 8.18 24.46 14.72
C LEU A 274 7.41 24.58 16.03
N TRP A 275 7.04 23.43 16.60
CA TRP A 275 6.29 23.36 17.85
C TRP A 275 6.54 22.01 18.51
N ALA A 276 6.57 22.00 19.84
CA ALA A 276 6.58 20.79 20.64
C ALA A 276 5.88 21.07 21.96
N ASP A 277 4.98 20.18 22.36
CA ASP A 277 4.22 20.33 23.60
C ASP A 277 3.82 18.98 24.19
N ARG A 278 3.28 19.03 25.41
CA ARG A 278 2.88 17.86 26.18
C ARG A 278 1.60 18.15 26.93
N PHE A 279 0.66 17.22 26.77
CA PHE A 279 -0.66 17.26 27.36
C PHE A 279 -0.78 16.09 28.34
N GLU A 280 -1.20 16.38 29.56
CA GLU A 280 -1.41 15.39 30.61
C GLU A 280 -2.78 15.60 31.23
N GLY A 281 -3.51 14.51 31.48
CA GLY A 281 -4.84 14.56 32.09
C GLY A 281 -5.32 13.19 32.53
N ALA A 282 -6.54 13.14 33.06
CA ALA A 282 -7.18 11.87 33.36
C ALA A 282 -7.73 11.22 32.08
N LEU A 283 -7.98 9.91 32.08
CA LEU A 283 -8.58 9.18 30.96
C LEU A 283 -9.97 9.74 30.61
N GLU A 284 -10.67 10.29 31.60
CA GLU A 284 -11.96 10.97 31.43
C GLU A 284 -11.89 12.29 30.66
N ASP A 285 -10.74 12.96 30.70
CA ASP A 285 -10.48 14.20 29.96
C ASP A 285 -9.94 13.93 28.54
N MET A 286 -9.93 12.66 28.09
CA MET A 286 -9.26 12.25 26.84
C MET A 286 -9.69 13.07 25.62
N PHE A 287 -10.99 13.33 25.47
CA PHE A 287 -11.49 14.13 24.35
C PHE A 287 -11.03 15.59 24.43
N ASP A 288 -10.96 16.16 25.62
CA ASP A 288 -10.46 17.53 25.80
C ASP A 288 -8.95 17.60 25.53
N LEU A 289 -8.18 16.58 25.93
CA LEU A 289 -6.76 16.47 25.60
C LEU A 289 -6.54 16.41 24.07
N GLN A 290 -7.31 15.61 23.35
CA GLN A 290 -7.26 15.53 21.89
C GLN A 290 -7.60 16.87 21.23
N ASP A 291 -8.64 17.54 21.70
CA ASP A 291 -9.06 18.86 21.20
C ASP A 291 -7.97 19.90 21.44
N HIS A 292 -7.27 19.84 22.57
CA HIS A 292 -6.12 20.71 22.86
C HIS A 292 -4.95 20.43 21.93
N VAL A 293 -4.58 19.15 21.72
CA VAL A 293 -3.51 18.78 20.77
C VAL A 293 -3.83 19.32 19.37
N THR A 294 -5.05 19.08 18.88
CA THR A 294 -5.48 19.53 17.56
C THR A 294 -5.45 21.05 17.45
N ALA A 295 -6.00 21.77 18.43
CA ALA A 295 -6.01 23.23 18.44
C ALA A 295 -4.59 23.83 18.49
N SER A 296 -3.68 23.23 19.27
CA SER A 296 -2.28 23.66 19.35
C SER A 296 -1.54 23.44 18.03
N VAL A 297 -1.74 22.29 17.38
CA VAL A 297 -1.14 22.00 16.06
C VAL A 297 -1.65 22.98 14.99
N ILE A 298 -2.96 23.25 14.95
CA ILE A 298 -3.53 24.24 14.03
C ILE A 298 -2.97 25.63 14.28
N SER A 299 -2.85 26.03 15.55
CA SER A 299 -2.28 27.33 15.93
C SER A 299 -0.81 27.46 15.51
N ALA A 300 -0.05 26.36 15.52
CA ALA A 300 1.33 26.33 15.04
C ALA A 300 1.45 26.42 13.51
N ILE A 301 0.54 25.78 12.76
CA ILE A 301 0.54 25.80 11.28
C ILE A 301 0.00 27.12 10.73
N ALA A 302 -1.10 27.62 11.28
CA ALA A 302 -1.80 28.80 10.78
C ALA A 302 -2.20 29.72 11.94
N PRO A 303 -1.25 30.49 12.51
CA PRO A 303 -1.51 31.33 13.69
C PRO A 303 -2.60 32.40 13.51
N LYS A 304 -2.91 32.76 12.26
CA LYS A 304 -3.91 33.79 11.90
C LYS A 304 -5.33 33.23 11.66
N LEU A 305 -5.56 31.94 11.90
CA LEU A 305 -6.85 31.30 11.61
C LEU A 305 -7.95 31.74 12.58
N GLN A 306 -9.18 31.85 12.06
CA GLN A 306 -10.34 32.22 12.87
C GLN A 306 -10.69 31.11 13.87
N VAL A 307 -10.80 31.50 15.14
CA VAL A 307 -11.22 30.66 16.28
C VAL A 307 -12.54 29.90 16.00
N GLU A 308 -13.39 30.42 15.11
CA GLU A 308 -14.64 29.77 14.71
C GLU A 308 -14.46 28.47 13.92
N GLU A 309 -13.42 28.33 13.09
CA GLU A 309 -13.16 27.06 12.38
C GLU A 309 -12.67 25.98 13.35
N VAL A 310 -11.84 26.35 14.32
CA VAL A 310 -11.39 25.43 15.39
C VAL A 310 -12.58 24.98 16.24
N LYS A 311 -13.50 25.90 16.58
CA LYS A 311 -14.73 25.55 17.31
C LYS A 311 -15.66 24.64 16.49
N ARG A 312 -15.78 24.84 15.17
CA ARG A 312 -16.61 24.01 14.29
C ARG A 312 -16.03 22.59 14.10
N ALA A 313 -14.71 22.44 14.16
CA ALA A 313 -14.04 21.14 14.04
C ALA A 313 -14.03 20.32 15.35
N LYS A 314 -14.28 20.96 16.51
CA LYS A 314 -14.43 20.28 17.79
C LYS A 314 -15.76 19.54 17.84
N ARG A 315 -15.74 18.25 17.54
CA ARG A 315 -16.89 17.37 17.75
C ARG A 315 -16.43 16.08 18.40
N LYS A 316 -16.97 15.80 19.58
CA LYS A 316 -16.70 14.56 20.30
C LYS A 316 -17.55 13.44 19.68
N PRO A 317 -16.97 12.27 19.35
CA PRO A 317 -17.75 11.15 18.82
C PRO A 317 -18.74 10.61 19.85
N THR A 318 -18.41 10.68 21.16
CA THR A 318 -19.27 10.29 22.28
C THR A 318 -18.80 10.98 23.57
N GLU A 319 -19.65 11.04 24.60
CA GLU A 319 -19.27 11.38 25.98
C GLU A 319 -19.01 10.13 26.83
N ASN A 320 -19.33 8.93 26.33
CA ASN A 320 -19.15 7.65 27.02
C ASN A 320 -17.81 7.00 26.66
N LEU A 321 -16.84 7.09 27.58
CA LEU A 321 -15.48 6.56 27.39
C LEU A 321 -15.44 5.05 27.18
N THR A 322 -16.36 4.30 27.80
CA THR A 322 -16.41 2.84 27.64
C THR A 322 -16.92 2.48 26.25
N ALA A 323 -17.92 3.21 25.74
CA ALA A 323 -18.38 3.05 24.36
C ALA A 323 -17.25 3.37 23.37
N TYR A 324 -16.50 4.44 23.64
CA TYR A 324 -15.35 4.85 22.85
C TYR A 324 -14.22 3.81 22.85
N ASP A 325 -13.88 3.23 24.02
CA ASP A 325 -12.86 2.18 24.11
C ASP A 325 -13.24 0.96 23.25
N TYR A 326 -14.50 0.51 23.32
CA TYR A 326 -15.01 -0.55 22.45
C TYR A 326 -14.94 -0.17 20.96
N TYR A 327 -15.31 1.06 20.62
CA TYR A 327 -15.21 1.58 19.26
C TYR A 327 -13.76 1.54 18.73
N LEU A 328 -12.78 2.04 19.50
CA LEU A 328 -11.37 2.01 19.10
C LEU A 328 -10.84 0.58 18.91
N ARG A 329 -11.21 -0.36 19.79
CA ARG A 329 -10.86 -1.78 19.62
C ARG A 329 -11.47 -2.35 18.33
N GLY A 330 -12.73 -1.99 18.03
CA GLY A 330 -13.39 -2.36 16.79
C GLY A 330 -12.65 -1.85 15.56
N LEU A 331 -12.23 -0.57 15.57
CA LEU A 331 -11.41 0.03 14.51
C LEU A 331 -10.07 -0.68 14.30
N ALA A 332 -9.42 -1.13 15.38
CA ALA A 332 -8.18 -1.90 15.26
C ALA A 332 -8.41 -3.29 14.64
N LYS A 333 -9.54 -3.93 14.94
CA LYS A 333 -9.88 -5.28 14.43
C LYS A 333 -10.34 -5.25 12.97
N VAL A 334 -11.19 -4.30 12.60
CA VAL A 334 -11.78 -4.19 11.24
C VAL A 334 -10.73 -4.01 10.13
N ARG A 335 -9.52 -3.57 10.50
CA ARG A 335 -8.36 -3.37 9.62
C ARG A 335 -7.51 -4.61 9.39
N ARG A 336 -7.74 -5.69 10.11
CA ARG A 336 -6.97 -6.94 9.93
C ARG A 336 -7.41 -7.75 8.71
N TRP A 337 -8.57 -7.41 8.13
CA TRP A 337 -9.10 -8.03 6.91
C TRP A 337 -9.21 -9.57 6.95
N THR A 338 -9.52 -10.15 8.11
CA THR A 338 -9.88 -11.57 8.26
C THR A 338 -11.33 -11.72 8.71
N MET A 339 -11.91 -12.90 8.46
CA MET A 339 -13.30 -13.20 8.83
C MET A 339 -13.48 -13.13 10.36
N GLU A 340 -12.52 -13.67 11.11
CA GLU A 340 -12.53 -13.68 12.58
C GLU A 340 -12.43 -12.26 13.14
N ALA A 341 -11.50 -11.46 12.62
CA ALA A 341 -11.33 -10.08 13.07
C ALA A 341 -12.53 -9.19 12.69
N ASN A 342 -13.17 -9.46 11.55
CA ASN A 342 -14.42 -8.79 11.16
C ASN A 342 -15.57 -9.13 12.12
N ARG A 343 -15.70 -10.40 12.52
CA ARG A 343 -16.68 -10.82 13.54
C ARG A 343 -16.43 -10.13 14.87
N GLU A 344 -15.20 -10.16 15.36
CA GLU A 344 -14.82 -9.48 16.60
C GLU A 344 -15.07 -7.96 16.53
N ALA A 345 -14.74 -7.32 15.40
CA ALA A 345 -14.99 -5.90 15.20
C ALA A 345 -16.48 -5.57 15.27
N LEU A 346 -17.34 -6.37 14.63
CA LEU A 346 -18.79 -6.19 14.67
C LEU A 346 -19.33 -6.30 16.11
N GLU A 347 -18.89 -7.30 16.88
CA GLU A 347 -19.28 -7.44 18.29
C GLU A 347 -18.87 -6.23 19.14
N LEU A 348 -17.67 -5.69 18.90
CA LEU A 348 -17.16 -4.50 19.61
C LEU A 348 -17.97 -3.24 19.24
N PHE A 349 -18.31 -3.04 17.96
CA PHE A 349 -19.16 -1.92 17.55
C PHE A 349 -20.58 -2.05 18.11
N CYS A 350 -21.14 -3.26 18.16
CA CYS A 350 -22.44 -3.49 18.80
C CYS A 350 -22.42 -3.14 20.30
N LYS A 351 -21.37 -3.53 21.04
CA LYS A 351 -21.20 -3.13 22.44
C LYS A 351 -21.09 -1.61 22.60
N ALA A 352 -20.37 -0.93 21.70
CA ALA A 352 -20.30 0.52 21.70
C ALA A 352 -21.70 1.16 21.50
N ILE A 353 -22.51 0.62 20.58
CA ILE A 353 -23.89 1.07 20.32
C ILE A 353 -24.82 0.80 21.52
N GLU A 354 -24.65 -0.32 22.22
CA GLU A 354 -25.42 -0.63 23.42
C GLU A 354 -25.18 0.38 24.55
N LEU A 355 -23.93 0.82 24.69
CA LEU A 355 -23.50 1.79 25.70
C LEU A 355 -23.81 3.24 25.32
N ASP A 356 -23.79 3.56 24.02
CA ASP A 356 -24.18 4.85 23.47
C ASP A 356 -24.97 4.69 22.17
N ARG A 357 -26.31 4.76 22.27
CA ARG A 357 -27.23 4.66 21.13
C ARG A 357 -27.16 5.87 20.18
N GLY A 358 -26.44 6.93 20.55
CA GLY A 358 -26.20 8.12 19.75
C GLY A 358 -24.91 8.07 18.94
N LEU A 359 -24.02 7.11 19.18
CA LEU A 359 -22.71 6.98 18.52
C LEU A 359 -22.88 6.54 17.05
N ALA A 360 -23.18 7.50 16.17
CA ALA A 360 -23.51 7.28 14.76
C ALA A 360 -22.39 6.58 13.97
N SER A 361 -21.13 6.89 14.27
CA SER A 361 -19.96 6.27 13.64
C SER A 361 -19.87 4.78 13.93
N ALA A 362 -20.27 4.31 15.11
CA ALA A 362 -20.31 2.89 15.44
C ALA A 362 -21.34 2.14 14.58
N TYR A 363 -22.52 2.73 14.32
CA TYR A 363 -23.49 2.17 13.36
C TYR A 363 -22.90 2.09 11.95
N GLY A 364 -22.21 3.14 11.49
CA GLY A 364 -21.55 3.16 10.18
C GLY A 364 -20.47 2.09 10.06
N MET A 365 -19.64 1.92 11.08
CA MET A 365 -18.59 0.90 11.10
C MET A 365 -19.15 -0.52 11.24
N ALA A 366 -20.25 -0.72 11.96
CA ALA A 366 -20.96 -2.00 11.99
C ALA A 366 -21.54 -2.37 10.60
N ALA A 367 -22.14 -1.40 9.90
CA ALA A 367 -22.56 -1.59 8.51
C ALA A 367 -21.37 -1.89 7.58
N TRP A 368 -20.22 -1.23 7.80
CA TRP A 368 -18.97 -1.50 7.07
C TRP A 368 -18.46 -2.94 7.28
N CYS A 369 -18.62 -3.52 8.48
CA CYS A 369 -18.29 -4.94 8.69
C CYS A 369 -19.10 -5.85 7.76
N TYR A 370 -20.40 -5.61 7.59
CA TYR A 370 -21.23 -6.37 6.65
C TYR A 370 -20.87 -6.11 5.18
N VAL A 371 -20.51 -4.89 4.82
CA VAL A 371 -19.98 -4.57 3.49
C VAL A 371 -18.76 -5.45 3.18
N GLN A 372 -17.81 -5.56 4.12
CA GLN A 372 -16.65 -6.43 3.95
C GLN A 372 -17.02 -7.90 3.81
N ARG A 373 -18.00 -8.38 4.60
CA ARG A 373 -18.50 -9.76 4.49
C ARG A 373 -19.09 -10.02 3.11
N LYS A 374 -19.95 -9.13 2.61
CA LYS A 374 -20.53 -9.24 1.27
C LYS A 374 -19.45 -9.24 0.19
N ALA A 375 -18.53 -8.28 0.24
CA ALA A 375 -17.48 -8.12 -0.76
C ALA A 375 -16.50 -9.30 -0.83
N ARG A 376 -16.34 -10.06 0.27
CA ARG A 376 -15.42 -11.20 0.36
C ARG A 376 -16.11 -12.57 0.39
N GLY A 377 -17.44 -12.61 0.25
CA GLY A 377 -18.20 -13.86 0.29
C GLY A 377 -18.23 -14.52 1.67
N TRP A 378 -18.10 -13.76 2.77
CA TRP A 378 -18.14 -14.27 4.15
C TRP A 378 -19.54 -14.28 4.77
N MET A 379 -20.57 -13.91 4.01
CA MET A 379 -21.95 -13.97 4.50
C MET A 379 -22.44 -15.42 4.57
N ILE A 380 -23.01 -15.78 5.72
CA ILE A 380 -23.61 -17.09 5.98
C ILE A 380 -25.12 -17.03 5.69
N GLU A 381 -25.77 -15.92 6.05
CA GLU A 381 -27.19 -15.69 5.84
C GLU A 381 -27.40 -14.41 5.02
N PRO A 382 -27.11 -14.41 3.70
CA PRO A 382 -27.00 -13.18 2.92
C PRO A 382 -28.23 -12.26 2.96
N VAL A 383 -29.44 -12.83 3.04
CA VAL A 383 -30.69 -12.06 3.12
C VAL A 383 -30.80 -11.34 4.46
N HIS A 384 -30.60 -12.06 5.57
CA HIS A 384 -30.69 -11.51 6.91
C HIS A 384 -29.56 -10.51 7.19
N GLU A 385 -28.32 -10.87 6.85
CA GLU A 385 -27.16 -9.99 7.02
C GLU A 385 -27.26 -8.73 6.15
N SER A 386 -27.81 -8.82 4.93
CA SER A 386 -28.03 -7.63 4.09
C SER A 386 -29.11 -6.71 4.65
N ALA A 387 -30.19 -7.28 5.22
CA ALA A 387 -31.23 -6.51 5.88
C ALA A 387 -30.68 -5.77 7.11
N GLU A 388 -29.87 -6.46 7.92
CA GLU A 388 -29.25 -5.88 9.12
C GLU A 388 -28.24 -4.78 8.76
N ALA A 389 -27.39 -5.02 7.75
CA ALA A 389 -26.48 -4.00 7.23
C ALA A 389 -27.23 -2.73 6.79
N THR A 390 -28.36 -2.91 6.10
CA THR A 390 -29.22 -1.80 5.65
C THR A 390 -29.82 -1.04 6.83
N ARG A 391 -30.30 -1.76 7.85
CA ARG A 391 -30.85 -1.15 9.09
C ARG A 391 -29.80 -0.32 9.81
N LEU A 392 -28.59 -0.86 10.00
CA LEU A 392 -27.46 -0.16 10.62
C LEU A 392 -27.04 1.07 9.80
N ALA A 393 -26.94 0.92 8.48
CA ALA A 393 -26.57 2.01 7.57
C ALA A 393 -27.57 3.17 7.62
N ARG A 394 -28.88 2.88 7.58
CA ARG A 394 -29.94 3.90 7.74
C ARG A 394 -29.83 4.60 9.08
N ARG A 395 -29.57 3.86 10.16
CA ARG A 395 -29.40 4.44 11.50
C ARG A 395 -28.17 5.34 11.57
N ALA A 396 -27.06 4.94 10.96
CA ALA A 396 -25.83 5.73 10.88
C ALA A 396 -26.07 7.07 10.20
N VAL A 397 -26.69 7.10 9.02
CA VAL A 397 -26.93 8.36 8.29
C VAL A 397 -28.00 9.24 8.93
N GLN A 398 -28.97 8.64 9.64
CA GLN A 398 -30.01 9.39 10.39
C GLN A 398 -29.43 10.07 11.63
N LEU A 399 -28.59 9.38 12.40
CA LEU A 399 -27.95 9.92 13.60
C LEU A 399 -26.75 10.80 13.27
N GLY A 400 -26.06 10.48 12.17
CA GLY A 400 -24.76 11.03 11.81
C GLY A 400 -24.76 12.54 11.69
N GLY A 401 -25.86 13.18 11.28
CA GLY A 401 -25.88 14.62 11.04
C GLY A 401 -24.77 15.01 10.06
N ASP A 402 -23.66 15.53 10.60
CA ASP A 402 -22.42 15.90 9.90
C ASP A 402 -21.22 15.06 10.41
N ASP A 403 -21.42 13.80 10.76
CA ASP A 403 -20.36 12.84 11.06
C ASP A 403 -19.88 12.21 9.74
N PRO A 404 -18.62 12.44 9.32
CA PRO A 404 -18.14 11.96 8.03
C PRO A 404 -18.03 10.44 7.95
N ILE A 405 -17.77 9.74 9.06
CA ILE A 405 -17.68 8.27 9.08
C ILE A 405 -19.08 7.68 8.93
N ALA A 406 -20.05 8.16 9.71
CA ALA A 406 -21.42 7.68 9.65
C ALA A 406 -22.05 7.91 8.27
N LEU A 407 -21.88 9.12 7.71
CA LEU A 407 -22.35 9.46 6.38
C LEU A 407 -21.70 8.60 5.28
N SER A 408 -20.37 8.41 5.35
CA SER A 408 -19.64 7.73 4.29
C SER A 408 -19.80 6.22 4.34
N MET A 409 -19.62 5.61 5.52
CA MET A 409 -19.76 4.16 5.67
C MET A 409 -21.22 3.71 5.53
N GLY A 410 -22.15 4.47 6.12
CA GLY A 410 -23.57 4.24 5.97
C GLY A 410 -24.03 4.41 4.52
N GLY A 411 -23.67 5.52 3.87
CA GLY A 411 -23.98 5.76 2.46
C GLY A 411 -23.43 4.66 1.55
N TYR A 412 -22.17 4.27 1.73
CA TYR A 412 -21.59 3.18 0.95
C TYR A 412 -22.30 1.83 1.17
N ALA A 413 -22.70 1.52 2.41
CA ALA A 413 -23.45 0.30 2.70
C ALA A 413 -24.85 0.32 2.04
N LEU A 414 -25.54 1.46 2.01
CA LEU A 414 -26.81 1.60 1.28
C LEU A 414 -26.64 1.36 -0.22
N ALA A 415 -25.56 1.88 -0.82
CA ALA A 415 -25.27 1.62 -2.23
C ALA A 415 -24.86 0.17 -2.51
N PHE A 416 -23.91 -0.37 -1.76
CA PHE A 416 -23.32 -1.67 -2.07
C PHE A 416 -24.20 -2.85 -1.65
N VAL A 417 -24.89 -2.72 -0.51
CA VAL A 417 -25.73 -3.78 0.05
C VAL A 417 -27.16 -3.67 -0.48
N ALA A 418 -27.79 -2.50 -0.31
CA ALA A 418 -29.20 -2.27 -0.65
C ALA A 418 -29.42 -1.77 -2.08
N GLN A 419 -28.36 -1.39 -2.82
CA GLN A 419 -28.45 -0.81 -4.17
C GLN A 419 -29.23 0.51 -4.24
N GLU A 420 -29.25 1.26 -3.14
CA GLU A 420 -29.87 2.59 -3.03
C GLU A 420 -28.87 3.69 -3.44
N PHE A 421 -28.56 3.78 -4.74
CA PHE A 421 -27.44 4.58 -5.22
C PHE A 421 -27.60 6.11 -5.06
N ASP A 422 -28.80 6.65 -5.24
CA ASP A 422 -29.02 8.10 -5.25
C ASP A 422 -28.98 8.71 -3.85
N ASP A 423 -29.67 8.10 -2.88
CA ASP A 423 -29.61 8.51 -1.49
C ASP A 423 -28.19 8.34 -0.93
N ALA A 424 -27.54 7.21 -1.24
CA ALA A 424 -26.15 6.96 -0.89
C ALA A 424 -25.21 8.05 -1.42
N ALA A 425 -25.39 8.49 -2.67
CA ALA A 425 -24.60 9.55 -3.27
C ALA A 425 -24.74 10.87 -2.49
N ALA A 426 -25.98 11.24 -2.14
CA ALA A 426 -26.24 12.45 -1.37
C ALA A 426 -25.58 12.41 0.02
N PHE A 427 -25.64 11.27 0.72
CA PHE A 427 -24.96 11.13 2.01
C PHE A 427 -23.42 11.19 1.87
N MET A 428 -22.87 10.54 0.85
CA MET A 428 -21.44 10.56 0.57
C MET A 428 -20.94 11.97 0.23
N ASP A 429 -21.66 12.71 -0.62
CA ASP A 429 -21.30 14.10 -0.98
C ASP A 429 -21.34 15.02 0.23
N ARG A 430 -22.32 14.86 1.12
CA ARG A 430 -22.36 15.58 2.40
C ARG A 430 -21.16 15.22 3.28
N GLY A 431 -20.82 13.93 3.39
CA GLY A 431 -19.65 13.47 4.15
C GLY A 431 -18.34 14.07 3.64
N LEU A 432 -18.17 14.12 2.31
CA LEU A 432 -17.01 14.73 1.65
C LEU A 432 -16.96 16.25 1.85
N ALA A 433 -18.12 16.92 1.84
CA ALA A 433 -18.19 18.36 2.13
C ALA A 433 -17.82 18.68 3.59
N VAL A 434 -18.15 17.79 4.53
CA VAL A 434 -17.77 17.91 5.95
C VAL A 434 -16.29 17.64 6.15
N SER A 435 -15.76 16.54 5.60
CA SER A 435 -14.38 16.12 5.77
C SER A 435 -13.69 15.89 4.41
N PRO A 436 -13.21 16.95 3.75
CA PRO A 436 -12.63 16.85 2.41
C PRO A 436 -11.27 16.14 2.37
N ASN A 437 -10.68 15.82 3.53
CA ASN A 437 -9.43 15.06 3.62
C ASN A 437 -9.64 13.58 4.00
N PHE A 438 -10.89 13.13 4.19
CA PHE A 438 -11.15 11.74 4.53
C PHE A 438 -10.99 10.81 3.31
N ALA A 439 -9.78 10.33 3.05
CA ALA A 439 -9.42 9.56 1.86
C ALA A 439 -10.30 8.31 1.63
N GLN A 440 -10.73 7.65 2.71
CA GLN A 440 -11.59 6.48 2.59
C GLN A 440 -12.96 6.86 2.01
N ALA A 441 -13.55 7.97 2.43
CA ALA A 441 -14.79 8.47 1.83
C ALA A 441 -14.63 8.78 0.34
N TRP A 442 -13.51 9.38 -0.07
CA TRP A 442 -13.22 9.62 -1.50
C TRP A 442 -13.09 8.32 -2.29
N THR A 443 -12.44 7.31 -1.72
CA THR A 443 -12.31 5.97 -2.34
C THR A 443 -13.67 5.33 -2.54
N LEU A 444 -14.46 5.29 -1.47
CA LEU A 444 -15.80 4.70 -1.48
C LEU A 444 -16.73 5.48 -2.43
N SER A 445 -16.56 6.80 -2.52
CA SER A 445 -17.32 7.64 -3.44
C SER A 445 -16.96 7.33 -4.88
N GLY A 446 -15.66 7.15 -5.20
CA GLY A 446 -15.22 6.68 -6.50
C GLY A 446 -15.91 5.39 -6.94
N TRP A 447 -15.96 4.38 -6.06
CA TRP A 447 -16.69 3.12 -6.32
C TRP A 447 -18.19 3.33 -6.55
N LEU A 448 -18.84 4.17 -5.74
CA LEU A 448 -20.24 4.52 -5.93
C LEU A 448 -20.51 5.17 -7.29
N ARG A 449 -19.65 6.12 -7.69
CA ARG A 449 -19.75 6.81 -8.99
C ARG A 449 -19.61 5.84 -10.16
N VAL A 450 -18.71 4.86 -10.06
CA VAL A 450 -18.61 3.78 -11.04
C VAL A 450 -19.94 3.03 -11.16
N TRP A 451 -20.55 2.62 -10.06
CA TRP A 451 -21.82 1.87 -10.12
C TRP A 451 -22.98 2.70 -10.65
N ARG A 452 -22.96 4.02 -10.45
CA ARG A 452 -23.94 4.96 -11.01
C ARG A 452 -23.73 5.23 -12.51
N GLY A 453 -22.66 4.72 -13.12
CA GLY A 453 -22.31 5.00 -14.52
C GLY A 453 -21.75 6.40 -14.72
N GLU A 454 -21.04 6.95 -13.72
CA GLU A 454 -20.46 8.30 -13.70
C GLU A 454 -18.92 8.22 -13.75
N PRO A 455 -18.31 7.74 -14.85
CA PRO A 455 -16.90 7.35 -14.87
C PRO A 455 -15.93 8.52 -14.67
N ASP A 456 -16.19 9.70 -15.25
CA ASP A 456 -15.27 10.83 -15.10
C ASP A 456 -15.26 11.36 -13.65
N LEU A 457 -16.41 11.42 -12.99
CA LEU A 457 -16.50 11.80 -11.58
C LEU A 457 -15.88 10.74 -10.65
N ALA A 458 -16.01 9.46 -11.01
CA ALA A 458 -15.31 8.38 -10.32
C ALA A 458 -13.79 8.55 -10.37
N LEU A 459 -13.25 8.88 -11.55
CA LEU A 459 -11.81 9.11 -11.73
C LEU A 459 -11.32 10.32 -10.92
N GLU A 460 -12.09 11.41 -10.86
CA GLU A 460 -11.78 12.56 -10.01
C GLU A 460 -11.71 12.17 -8.54
N HIS A 461 -12.73 11.45 -8.05
CA HIS A 461 -12.82 11.05 -6.64
C HIS A 461 -11.69 10.09 -6.25
N VAL A 462 -11.36 9.11 -7.12
CA VAL A 462 -10.26 8.18 -6.86
C VAL A 462 -8.91 8.90 -6.92
N ALA A 463 -8.70 9.81 -7.88
CA ALA A 463 -7.47 10.60 -7.93
C ALA A 463 -7.28 11.43 -6.66
N ARG A 464 -8.36 12.02 -6.13
CA ARG A 464 -8.34 12.72 -4.85
C ARG A 464 -7.98 11.78 -3.69
N ALA A 465 -8.57 10.59 -3.65
CA ALA A 465 -8.27 9.58 -2.64
C ALA A 465 -6.79 9.14 -2.67
N MET A 466 -6.24 8.87 -3.85
CA MET A 466 -4.83 8.51 -4.05
C MET A 466 -3.89 9.64 -3.62
N ARG A 467 -4.27 10.91 -3.85
CA ARG A 467 -3.45 12.05 -3.40
C ARG A 467 -3.44 12.18 -1.88
N LEU A 468 -4.58 11.92 -1.21
CA LEU A 468 -4.71 11.95 0.24
C LEU A 468 -4.09 10.71 0.92
N SER A 469 -4.00 9.57 0.23
CA SER A 469 -3.40 8.34 0.74
C SER A 469 -2.44 7.72 -0.30
N PRO A 470 -1.30 8.35 -0.59
CA PRO A 470 -0.40 7.94 -1.68
C PRO A 470 0.32 6.61 -1.45
N LEU A 471 0.42 6.15 -0.19
CA LEU A 471 1.05 4.89 0.21
C LEU A 471 0.04 3.90 0.79
N ASP A 472 -1.24 4.03 0.47
CA ASP A 472 -2.28 3.16 1.01
C ASP A 472 -2.00 1.66 0.71
N PRO A 473 -1.97 0.77 1.72
CA PRO A 473 -1.83 -0.66 1.48
C PRO A 473 -2.98 -1.26 0.65
N SER A 474 -4.13 -0.57 0.57
CA SER A 474 -5.30 -0.98 -0.21
C SER A 474 -5.37 -0.28 -1.58
N MET A 475 -4.25 0.20 -2.13
CA MET A 475 -4.18 0.89 -3.42
C MET A 475 -4.82 0.10 -4.57
N TYR A 476 -4.79 -1.24 -4.50
CA TYR A 476 -5.44 -2.13 -5.46
C TYR A 476 -6.93 -1.80 -5.67
N GLY A 477 -7.63 -1.36 -4.60
CA GLY A 477 -9.04 -0.99 -4.67
C GLY A 477 -9.24 0.30 -5.48
N MET A 478 -8.37 1.29 -5.32
CA MET A 478 -8.41 2.53 -6.11
C MET A 478 -8.08 2.26 -7.59
N HIS A 479 -7.04 1.48 -7.86
CA HIS A 479 -6.72 1.04 -9.23
C HIS A 479 -7.86 0.24 -9.87
N GLY A 480 -8.56 -0.61 -9.10
CA GLY A 480 -9.74 -1.33 -9.56
C GLY A 480 -10.92 -0.41 -9.92
N ALA A 481 -11.18 0.61 -9.10
CA ALA A 481 -12.20 1.61 -9.41
C ALA A 481 -11.85 2.39 -10.69
N MET A 482 -10.58 2.79 -10.87
CA MET A 482 -10.13 3.42 -12.11
C MET A 482 -10.29 2.51 -13.33
N ALA A 483 -9.92 1.23 -13.19
CA ALA A 483 -10.05 0.25 -14.26
C ALA A 483 -11.52 0.13 -14.71
N TYR A 484 -12.44 0.06 -13.75
CA TYR A 484 -13.87 -0.02 -14.04
C TYR A 484 -14.39 1.29 -14.64
N ALA A 485 -14.01 2.46 -14.11
CA ALA A 485 -14.40 3.75 -14.68
C ALA A 485 -13.93 3.90 -16.15
N HIS A 486 -12.67 3.54 -16.44
CA HIS A 486 -12.15 3.57 -17.81
C HIS A 486 -12.82 2.55 -18.73
N PHE A 487 -13.20 1.38 -18.21
CA PHE A 487 -13.97 0.39 -18.95
C PHE A 487 -15.34 0.96 -19.35
N LEU A 488 -16.07 1.56 -18.40
CA LEU A 488 -17.37 2.22 -18.67
C LEU A 488 -17.24 3.39 -19.67
N ALA A 489 -16.12 4.10 -19.64
CA ALA A 489 -15.82 5.15 -20.62
C ALA A 489 -15.33 4.62 -21.99
N ASN A 490 -15.37 3.30 -22.21
CA ASN A 490 -14.87 2.62 -23.42
C ASN A 490 -13.38 2.90 -23.72
N ARG A 491 -12.58 3.22 -22.70
CA ARG A 491 -11.13 3.46 -22.76
C ARG A 491 -10.39 2.17 -22.41
N CYS A 492 -10.60 1.12 -23.21
CA CYS A 492 -10.18 -0.26 -22.90
C CYS A 492 -8.68 -0.41 -22.61
N ASP A 493 -7.79 0.31 -23.31
CA ASP A 493 -6.35 0.21 -23.09
C ASP A 493 -5.96 0.68 -21.68
N VAL A 494 -6.48 1.84 -21.26
CA VAL A 494 -6.25 2.40 -19.93
C VAL A 494 -6.90 1.53 -18.87
N ALA A 495 -8.10 1.01 -19.13
CA ALA A 495 -8.80 0.09 -18.24
C ALA A 495 -7.97 -1.16 -17.95
N SER A 496 -7.41 -1.81 -18.98
CA SER A 496 -6.53 -2.96 -18.80
C SER A 496 -5.26 -2.63 -18.01
N SER A 497 -4.64 -1.47 -18.25
CA SER A 497 -3.44 -1.04 -17.51
C SER A 497 -3.73 -0.79 -16.03
N CYS A 498 -4.85 -0.12 -15.72
CA CYS A 498 -5.30 0.08 -14.34
C CYS A 498 -5.63 -1.25 -13.65
N ALA A 499 -6.28 -2.19 -14.36
CA ALA A 499 -6.57 -3.52 -13.84
C ALA A 499 -5.28 -4.31 -13.53
N GLU A 500 -4.27 -4.22 -14.40
CA GLU A 500 -2.96 -4.83 -14.16
C GLU A 500 -2.24 -4.25 -12.94
N ARG A 501 -2.34 -2.94 -12.70
CA ARG A 501 -1.85 -2.32 -11.46
C ARG A 501 -2.58 -2.86 -10.23
N ALA A 502 -3.91 -2.97 -10.29
CA ALA A 502 -4.69 -3.56 -9.20
C ALA A 502 -4.30 -5.03 -8.94
N MET A 503 -4.05 -5.81 -9.98
CA MET A 503 -3.64 -7.22 -9.87
C MET A 503 -2.19 -7.41 -9.41
N ARG A 504 -1.30 -6.43 -9.63
CA ARG A 504 0.06 -6.45 -9.06
C ARG A 504 0.02 -6.35 -7.54
N ASP A 505 -0.84 -5.48 -7.03
CA ASP A 505 -1.01 -5.25 -5.59
C ASP A 505 -1.87 -6.35 -4.94
N ASN A 506 -2.89 -6.85 -5.64
CA ASN A 506 -3.73 -7.97 -5.21
C ASN A 506 -4.04 -8.94 -6.37
N PRO A 507 -3.24 -10.01 -6.52
CA PRO A 507 -3.38 -10.99 -7.60
C PRO A 507 -4.72 -11.75 -7.64
N THR A 508 -5.49 -11.76 -6.55
CA THR A 508 -6.76 -12.51 -6.46
C THR A 508 -7.99 -11.62 -6.63
N PHE A 509 -7.81 -10.35 -7.00
CA PHE A 509 -8.92 -9.41 -7.15
C PHE A 509 -9.76 -9.71 -8.41
N LEU A 510 -10.77 -10.57 -8.25
CA LEU A 510 -11.60 -11.11 -9.35
C LEU A 510 -12.20 -10.05 -10.27
N LEU A 511 -12.70 -8.94 -9.73
CA LEU A 511 -13.28 -7.87 -10.54
C LEU A 511 -12.24 -7.23 -11.47
N ALA A 512 -11.02 -6.98 -11.00
CA ALA A 512 -9.95 -6.44 -11.83
C ALA A 512 -9.53 -7.44 -12.93
N ILE A 513 -9.48 -8.74 -12.62
CA ILE A 513 -9.21 -9.79 -13.62
C ILE A 513 -10.28 -9.77 -14.71
N CYS A 514 -11.56 -9.72 -14.34
CA CYS A 514 -12.67 -9.69 -15.29
C CYS A 514 -12.68 -8.41 -16.12
N ILE A 515 -12.40 -7.24 -15.53
CA ILE A 515 -12.28 -5.98 -16.27
C ILE A 515 -11.12 -6.05 -17.27
N SER A 516 -9.98 -6.62 -16.90
CA SER A 516 -8.86 -6.82 -17.82
C SER A 516 -9.24 -7.74 -18.98
N ALA A 517 -9.93 -8.85 -18.70
CA ALA A 517 -10.40 -9.78 -19.73
C ALA A 517 -11.37 -9.10 -20.71
N ALA A 518 -12.40 -8.44 -20.20
CA ALA A 518 -13.40 -7.74 -21.01
C ALA A 518 -12.77 -6.60 -21.83
N SER A 519 -11.89 -5.79 -21.21
CA SER A 519 -11.23 -4.68 -21.90
C SER A 519 -10.31 -5.16 -23.03
N ASN A 520 -9.52 -6.21 -22.79
CA ASN A 520 -8.65 -6.77 -23.83
C ASN A 520 -9.48 -7.38 -24.98
N ALA A 521 -10.57 -8.07 -24.68
CA ALA A 521 -11.43 -8.66 -25.71
C ALA A 521 -12.11 -7.59 -26.57
N LEU A 522 -12.66 -6.53 -25.95
CA LEU A 522 -13.28 -5.42 -26.68
C LEU A 522 -12.27 -4.61 -27.51
N ALA A 523 -11.01 -4.55 -27.08
CA ALA A 523 -9.92 -3.96 -27.85
C ALA A 523 -9.29 -4.90 -28.91
N GLY A 524 -9.87 -6.10 -29.12
CA GLY A 524 -9.40 -7.07 -30.12
C GLY A 524 -8.18 -7.91 -29.71
N ARG A 525 -7.68 -7.76 -28.48
CA ARG A 525 -6.56 -8.53 -27.91
C ARG A 525 -7.05 -9.83 -27.28
N LEU A 526 -7.42 -10.80 -28.13
CA LEU A 526 -8.07 -12.04 -27.69
C LEU A 526 -7.17 -12.95 -26.84
N GLU A 527 -5.88 -13.07 -27.15
CA GLU A 527 -4.98 -13.95 -26.39
C GLU A 527 -4.79 -13.50 -24.93
N PRO A 528 -4.46 -12.22 -24.64
CA PRO A 528 -4.48 -11.70 -23.27
C PRO A 528 -5.84 -11.85 -22.57
N ALA A 529 -6.95 -11.65 -23.31
CA ALA A 529 -8.29 -11.77 -22.75
C ALA A 529 -8.61 -13.22 -22.31
N ARG A 530 -8.28 -14.20 -23.15
CA ARG A 530 -8.44 -15.64 -22.85
C ARG A 530 -7.62 -16.06 -21.64
N LYS A 531 -6.38 -15.57 -21.54
CA LYS A 531 -5.53 -15.83 -20.37
C LYS A 531 -6.13 -15.25 -19.09
N ALA A 532 -6.67 -14.03 -19.16
CA ALA A 532 -7.31 -13.39 -18.01
C ALA A 532 -8.60 -14.11 -17.60
N ILE A 533 -9.45 -14.53 -18.53
CA ILE A 533 -10.69 -15.25 -18.18
C ILE A 533 -10.42 -16.64 -17.61
N ALA A 534 -9.42 -17.35 -18.14
CA ALA A 534 -9.00 -18.65 -17.58
C ALA A 534 -8.60 -18.50 -16.11
N ARG A 535 -7.79 -17.48 -15.81
CA ARG A 535 -7.42 -17.14 -14.42
C ARG A 535 -8.62 -16.72 -13.57
N ALA A 536 -9.60 -15.99 -14.12
CA ALA A 536 -10.82 -15.67 -13.38
C ALA A 536 -11.60 -16.93 -12.98
N LEU A 537 -11.67 -17.92 -13.89
CA LEU A 537 -12.33 -19.21 -13.67
C LEU A 537 -11.57 -20.12 -12.69
N GLU A 538 -10.24 -19.98 -12.55
CA GLU A 538 -9.48 -20.65 -11.48
C GLU A 538 -9.95 -20.19 -10.09
N PHE A 539 -10.28 -18.89 -9.94
CA PHE A 539 -10.76 -18.34 -8.66
C PHE A 539 -12.27 -18.49 -8.46
N ASN A 540 -13.05 -18.47 -9.54
CA ASN A 540 -14.49 -18.65 -9.50
C ASN A 540 -14.96 -19.51 -10.69
N PRO A 541 -14.97 -20.84 -10.55
CA PRO A 541 -15.38 -21.78 -11.61
C PRO A 541 -16.84 -21.59 -12.06
N ASP A 542 -17.68 -21.04 -11.19
CA ASP A 542 -19.10 -20.81 -11.43
C ASP A 542 -19.37 -19.46 -12.11
N LEU A 543 -18.35 -18.66 -12.43
CA LEU A 543 -18.53 -17.37 -13.10
C LEU A 543 -19.25 -17.56 -14.45
N ARG A 544 -20.38 -16.87 -14.65
CA ARG A 544 -21.22 -16.92 -15.85
C ARG A 544 -21.82 -15.54 -16.15
N PRO A 545 -22.22 -15.24 -17.39
CA PRO A 545 -22.93 -13.99 -17.70
C PRO A 545 -24.14 -13.73 -16.79
N SER A 546 -24.87 -14.78 -16.41
CA SER A 546 -26.06 -14.72 -15.56
C SER A 546 -25.81 -14.27 -14.12
N ASN A 547 -24.58 -14.41 -13.61
CA ASN A 547 -24.22 -14.09 -12.22
C ASN A 547 -23.25 -12.91 -12.07
N LEU A 548 -22.90 -12.21 -13.16
CA LEU A 548 -22.02 -11.02 -13.13
C LEU A 548 -22.54 -9.89 -12.23
N LYS A 549 -23.86 -9.76 -12.06
CA LYS A 549 -24.48 -8.80 -11.14
C LYS A 549 -24.09 -8.99 -9.67
N TYR A 550 -23.57 -10.16 -9.30
CA TYR A 550 -23.07 -10.44 -7.95
C TYR A 550 -21.57 -10.10 -7.82
N LEU A 551 -20.84 -9.97 -8.93
CA LEU A 551 -19.43 -9.57 -8.93
C LEU A 551 -19.27 -8.08 -8.63
N ALA A 552 -20.14 -7.25 -9.20
CA ALA A 552 -20.21 -5.82 -8.93
C ALA A 552 -21.64 -5.29 -9.10
N PRO A 553 -22.06 -4.26 -8.33
CA PRO A 553 -23.29 -3.54 -8.62
C PRO A 553 -23.18 -2.80 -9.96
N PHE A 554 -24.20 -2.94 -10.81
CA PHE A 554 -24.38 -2.15 -12.03
C PHE A 554 -25.73 -1.46 -11.95
N ARG A 555 -25.77 -0.12 -12.03
CA ARG A 555 -27.04 0.62 -12.12
C ARG A 555 -27.64 0.51 -13.51
N ARG A 556 -26.82 0.66 -14.56
CA ARG A 556 -27.28 0.71 -15.95
C ARG A 556 -27.19 -0.70 -16.56
N ALA A 557 -28.29 -1.16 -17.14
CA ALA A 557 -28.33 -2.48 -17.77
C ALA A 557 -27.38 -2.58 -18.98
N GLU A 558 -27.13 -1.46 -19.68
CA GLU A 558 -26.21 -1.38 -20.81
C GLU A 558 -24.74 -1.59 -20.40
N ASP A 559 -24.35 -1.11 -19.22
CA ASP A 559 -23.00 -1.29 -18.68
C ASP A 559 -22.74 -2.77 -18.38
N LEU A 560 -23.72 -3.43 -17.75
CA LEU A 560 -23.68 -4.86 -17.48
C LEU A 560 -23.67 -5.68 -18.80
N ALA A 561 -24.45 -5.27 -19.79
CA ALA A 561 -24.50 -5.93 -21.09
C ALA A 561 -23.14 -5.83 -21.82
N THR A 562 -22.52 -4.65 -21.80
CA THR A 562 -21.18 -4.42 -22.39
C THR A 562 -20.11 -5.24 -21.68
N PHE A 563 -20.17 -5.31 -20.35
CA PHE A 563 -19.27 -6.15 -19.56
C PHE A 563 -19.44 -7.63 -19.87
N ALA A 564 -20.68 -8.12 -19.92
CA ALA A 564 -20.99 -9.50 -20.29
C ALA A 564 -20.49 -9.84 -21.70
N GLU A 565 -20.70 -8.93 -22.66
CA GLU A 565 -20.24 -9.11 -24.04
C GLU A 565 -18.71 -9.19 -24.15
N GLY A 566 -17.99 -8.30 -23.46
CA GLY A 566 -16.53 -8.36 -23.39
C GLY A 566 -16.03 -9.69 -22.81
N LEU A 567 -16.68 -10.19 -21.75
CA LEU A 567 -16.32 -11.48 -21.15
C LEU A 567 -16.67 -12.67 -22.04
N ARG A 568 -17.80 -12.66 -22.75
CA ARG A 568 -18.12 -13.69 -23.76
C ARG A 568 -17.07 -13.75 -24.85
N LYS A 569 -16.67 -12.60 -25.39
CA LYS A 569 -15.57 -12.51 -26.37
C LYS A 569 -14.23 -12.99 -25.81
N ALA A 570 -14.00 -12.82 -24.52
CA ALA A 570 -12.82 -13.37 -23.83
C ALA A 570 -12.86 -14.90 -23.68
N GLY A 571 -14.04 -15.53 -23.82
CA GLY A 571 -14.24 -16.98 -23.68
C GLY A 571 -14.92 -17.40 -22.38
N LEU A 572 -15.67 -16.50 -21.72
CA LEU A 572 -16.48 -16.86 -20.55
C LEU A 572 -17.57 -17.88 -20.96
N PRO A 573 -17.71 -19.03 -20.26
CA PRO A 573 -18.78 -20.00 -20.51
C PRO A 573 -20.17 -19.41 -20.23
N GLU A 574 -21.19 -19.90 -20.93
CA GLU A 574 -22.60 -19.49 -20.76
C GLU A 574 -23.24 -20.00 -19.46
#